data_AF-D5WDH1-F1
#
_entry.id   AF-D5WDH1-F1
#
_cell.length_a   1.000
_cell.length_b   1.000
_cell.length_c   1.000
_cell.angle_alpha   90.00
_cell.angle_beta   90.00
_cell.angle_gamma   90.00
#
_symmetry.space_group_name_H-M   'P 1'
#
loop_
_entity.id
_entity.type
_entity.pdbx_description
1 polymer ?
#
loop_
_entity_poly.entity_id
_entity_poly.type
_entity_poly.pdbx_seq_one_letter_code
_entity_poly.pdbx_strand_id
1 'polypeptide(L)'
;MSTRKIVKTTPADEQGASIVSRRGFLKFAGASSLATAAGALASTARAANSGAPDGTPEQIHLTWGSDPTSEVTVSWSSLAPAVNPQVRISGINHGDHAKHTVHAVQSTYTDGINGEIVFNYHARVRDLKADTIYQYEASATTRG
;
A
#
# COMPACT_ATOMS: atom_id res chain seq x y z
N MET A 1 1.05 -30.15 67.10
CA MET A 1 1.34 -28.86 67.76
C MET A 1 2.29 -28.04 66.90
N SER A 2 1.97 -26.75 66.75
CA SER A 2 2.80 -25.61 66.33
C SER A 2 3.36 -25.48 64.90
N THR A 3 2.64 -24.64 64.18
CA THR A 3 2.94 -23.74 63.06
C THR A 3 4.28 -23.01 63.11
N ARG A 4 4.87 -22.74 61.93
CA ARG A 4 5.49 -21.44 61.64
C ARG A 4 5.24 -21.04 60.18
N LYS A 5 4.49 -19.95 59.99
CA LYS A 5 4.51 -19.13 58.77
C LYS A 5 5.77 -18.27 58.80
N ILE A 6 6.45 -18.11 57.67
CA ILE A 6 7.24 -16.90 57.39
C ILE A 6 6.90 -16.42 55.98
N VAL A 7 6.66 -15.13 55.90
CA VAL A 7 6.19 -14.33 54.77
C VAL A 7 7.37 -13.80 53.94
N LYS A 8 7.19 -13.87 52.61
CA LYS A 8 7.61 -12.99 51.51
C LYS A 8 8.67 -11.89 51.75
N THR A 9 9.71 -11.88 50.91
CA THR A 9 10.28 -10.67 50.29
C THR A 9 11.16 -11.01 49.08
N THR A 10 10.89 -10.39 47.93
CA THR A 10 11.81 -10.17 46.79
C THR A 10 12.08 -8.66 46.83
N PRO A 11 13.33 -8.15 46.69
CA PRO A 11 13.89 -7.90 45.35
C PRO A 11 15.43 -7.93 45.25
N ALA A 12 15.96 -8.27 44.08
CA ALA A 12 17.17 -7.67 43.54
C ALA A 12 17.22 -8.01 42.05
N ASP A 13 17.02 -6.96 41.28
CA ASP A 13 17.22 -6.84 39.86
C ASP A 13 18.59 -7.37 39.41
N GLU A 14 18.62 -8.25 38.41
CA GLU A 14 19.61 -8.17 37.33
C GLU A 14 18.94 -8.45 35.99
N GLN A 15 18.82 -7.36 35.24
CA GLN A 15 18.34 -7.28 33.87
C GLN A 15 19.29 -8.01 32.92
N GLY A 16 18.84 -9.15 32.40
CA GLY A 16 19.31 -9.73 31.14
C GLY A 16 18.29 -9.46 30.03
N ALA A 17 18.70 -8.72 29.01
CA ALA A 17 17.86 -8.07 28.01
C ALA A 17 16.92 -8.98 27.18
N SER A 18 15.71 -8.43 26.99
CA SER A 18 14.87 -8.46 25.79
C SER A 18 14.46 -9.81 25.18
N ILE A 19 13.38 -10.35 25.73
CA ILE A 19 12.33 -10.95 24.88
C ILE A 19 10.97 -10.48 25.39
N VAL A 20 10.69 -9.21 25.13
CA VAL A 20 9.31 -8.75 25.08
C VAL A 20 8.70 -9.43 23.86
N SER A 21 7.99 -10.53 24.09
CA SER A 21 7.25 -11.22 23.03
C SER A 21 6.29 -10.22 22.38
N ARG A 22 6.33 -10.10 21.05
CA ARG A 22 5.43 -9.25 20.23
C ARG A 22 3.96 -9.51 20.56
N ARG A 23 3.64 -10.73 21.00
CA ARG A 23 2.31 -11.17 21.44
C ARG A 23 1.85 -10.60 22.78
N GLY A 24 2.80 -10.22 23.65
CA GLY A 24 2.52 -9.59 24.94
C GLY A 24 2.27 -8.09 24.81
N PHE A 25 2.98 -7.41 23.90
CA PHE A 25 2.82 -5.98 23.65
C PHE A 25 1.43 -5.64 23.08
N LEU A 26 0.88 -6.51 22.20
CA LEU A 26 -0.45 -6.34 21.63
C LEU A 26 -1.60 -6.56 22.62
N LYS A 27 -1.34 -7.13 23.80
CA LYS A 27 -2.39 -7.39 24.80
C LYS A 27 -2.57 -6.27 25.82
N PHE A 28 -1.67 -5.29 25.87
CA PHE A 28 -1.68 -4.24 26.90
C PHE A 28 -1.71 -2.80 26.35
N ALA A 29 -1.61 -2.62 25.03
CA ALA A 29 -1.71 -1.30 24.40
C ALA A 29 -3.18 -0.91 24.11
N GLY A 30 -3.83 -0.35 25.13
CA GLY A 30 -4.87 0.69 25.05
C GLY A 30 -5.90 0.64 23.91
N ALA A 31 -7.07 0.08 24.21
CA ALA A 31 -8.26 0.08 23.33
C ALA A 31 -8.90 1.47 23.07
N SER A 32 -8.23 2.58 23.42
CA SER A 32 -8.82 3.94 23.33
C SER A 32 -7.95 4.97 22.60
N SER A 33 -6.66 4.72 22.40
CA SER A 33 -5.73 5.67 21.73
C SER A 33 -5.24 5.20 20.35
N LEU A 34 -5.44 3.93 19.98
CA LEU A 34 -5.14 3.44 18.62
C LEU A 34 -6.27 3.74 17.62
N ALA A 35 -7.52 3.79 18.09
CA ALA A 35 -8.69 4.07 17.25
C ALA A 35 -8.64 5.48 16.63
N THR A 36 -8.13 6.47 17.37
CA THR A 36 -7.97 7.84 16.88
C THR A 36 -6.85 7.98 15.83
N ALA A 37 -5.76 7.23 15.96
CA ALA A 37 -4.67 7.26 14.98
C ALA A 37 -5.08 6.62 13.65
N ALA A 38 -5.81 5.50 13.67
CA ALA A 38 -6.36 4.87 12.47
C ALA A 38 -7.39 5.78 11.77
N GLY A 39 -8.26 6.44 12.53
CA GLY A 39 -9.22 7.40 11.99
C GLY A 39 -8.57 8.64 11.37
N ALA A 40 -7.47 9.13 11.94
CA ALA A 40 -6.72 10.28 11.41
C ALA A 40 -5.92 9.95 10.13
N LEU A 41 -5.35 8.74 10.01
CA LEU A 41 -4.76 8.30 8.74
C LEU A 41 -5.82 8.08 7.66
N ALA A 42 -6.97 7.52 8.01
CA ALA A 42 -8.07 7.30 7.06
C ALA A 42 -8.69 8.62 6.57
N SER A 43 -8.77 9.65 7.43
CA SER A 43 -9.34 10.96 7.07
C SER A 43 -8.40 11.83 6.24
N THR A 44 -7.09 11.75 6.48
CA THR A 44 -6.08 12.46 5.67
C THR A 44 -5.92 11.90 4.27
N ALA A 45 -6.21 10.60 4.07
CA ALA A 45 -6.29 10.00 2.73
C ALA A 45 -7.49 10.52 1.91
N ARG A 46 -8.60 10.92 2.56
CA ARG A 46 -9.81 11.42 1.89
C ARG A 46 -9.77 12.91 1.54
N ALA A 47 -8.78 13.66 2.03
CA ALA A 47 -8.75 15.13 1.88
C ALA A 47 -8.12 15.63 0.56
N ALA A 48 -7.74 14.75 -0.35
CA ALA A 48 -7.08 15.09 -1.61
C ALA A 48 -8.00 14.94 -2.84
N ASN A 49 -9.22 15.49 -2.78
CA ASN A 49 -10.00 16.01 -3.93
C ASN A 49 -11.42 16.34 -3.45
N SER A 50 -11.81 17.61 -3.51
CA SER A 50 -13.16 18.08 -3.17
C SER A 50 -14.18 17.90 -4.30
N GLY A 51 -13.80 17.27 -5.41
CA GLY A 51 -14.68 16.89 -6.51
C GLY A 51 -15.31 15.51 -6.30
N ALA A 52 -16.34 15.19 -7.09
CA ALA A 52 -16.80 13.80 -7.18
C ALA A 52 -15.62 12.91 -7.61
N PRO A 53 -15.45 11.70 -7.04
CA PRO A 53 -14.37 10.82 -7.45
C PRO A 53 -14.40 10.61 -8.96
N ASP A 54 -13.26 10.82 -9.59
CA ASP A 54 -13.04 10.54 -10.99
C ASP A 54 -12.11 9.33 -11.13
N GLY A 55 -11.97 8.80 -12.33
CA GLY A 55 -11.12 7.63 -12.58
C GLY A 55 -9.62 7.89 -12.39
N THR A 56 -9.24 8.99 -11.74
CA THR A 56 -7.85 9.39 -11.54
C THR A 56 -7.07 8.29 -10.82
N PRO A 57 -5.87 7.93 -11.31
CA PRO A 57 -5.01 6.98 -10.64
C PRO A 57 -4.56 7.42 -9.25
N GLU A 58 -4.74 6.55 -8.27
CA GLU A 58 -4.29 6.68 -6.88
C GLU A 58 -3.54 5.41 -6.45
N GLN A 59 -2.79 5.48 -5.35
CA GLN A 59 -2.11 4.32 -4.73
C GLN A 59 -1.24 3.51 -5.72
N ILE A 60 -0.53 4.24 -6.59
CA ILE A 60 0.30 3.63 -7.62
C ILE A 60 1.43 2.83 -6.97
N HIS A 61 1.63 1.60 -7.41
CA HIS A 61 2.72 0.73 -7.01
C HIS A 61 3.22 -0.12 -8.16
N LEU A 62 4.48 -0.55 -8.06
CA LEU A 62 5.14 -1.35 -9.07
C LEU A 62 5.51 -2.71 -8.49
N THR A 63 5.43 -3.75 -9.31
CA THR A 63 5.87 -5.10 -8.94
C THR A 63 6.61 -5.75 -10.09
N TRP A 64 7.77 -6.31 -9.79
CA TRP A 64 8.57 -7.03 -10.78
C TRP A 64 7.82 -8.24 -11.33
N GLY A 65 8.17 -8.55 -12.57
CA GLY A 65 7.62 -9.68 -13.26
C GLY A 65 8.26 -11.03 -13.00
N SER A 66 7.95 -11.95 -13.91
CA SER A 66 8.57 -13.27 -13.91
C SER A 66 10.04 -13.14 -14.29
N ASP A 67 10.33 -12.27 -15.26
CA ASP A 67 11.66 -11.76 -15.53
C ASP A 67 11.80 -10.33 -14.99
N PRO A 68 12.50 -10.12 -13.86
CA PRO A 68 12.68 -8.80 -13.26
C PRO A 68 13.60 -7.88 -14.08
N THR A 69 14.29 -8.41 -15.11
CA THR A 69 15.16 -7.60 -15.97
C THR A 69 14.43 -6.95 -17.14
N SER A 70 13.22 -7.44 -17.47
CA SER A 70 12.47 -6.99 -18.64
C SER A 70 10.98 -6.75 -18.39
N GLU A 71 10.44 -7.11 -17.21
CA GLU A 71 9.01 -7.02 -16.94
C GLU A 71 8.69 -6.31 -15.62
N VAL A 72 7.72 -5.38 -15.66
CA VAL A 72 7.13 -4.75 -14.48
C VAL A 72 5.61 -4.62 -14.65
N THR A 73 4.86 -4.80 -13.58
CA THR A 73 3.44 -4.44 -13.53
C THR A 73 3.32 -3.10 -12.83
N VAL A 74 2.68 -2.14 -13.50
CA VAL A 74 2.24 -0.88 -12.90
C VAL A 74 0.79 -1.07 -12.47
N SER A 75 0.54 -0.88 -11.18
CA SER A 75 -0.76 -1.09 -10.58
C SER A 75 -1.24 0.19 -9.91
N TRP A 76 -2.53 0.47 -9.96
CA TRP A 76 -3.14 1.60 -9.28
C TRP A 76 -4.61 1.33 -8.95
N SER A 77 -5.17 2.19 -8.12
CA SER A 77 -6.58 2.18 -7.72
C SER A 77 -7.27 3.46 -8.17
N SER A 78 -8.60 3.45 -8.25
CA SER A 78 -9.42 4.65 -8.35
C SER A 78 -10.76 4.44 -7.65
N LEU A 79 -11.35 5.53 -7.15
CA LEU A 79 -12.65 5.53 -6.47
C LEU A 79 -13.85 5.65 -7.43
N ALA A 80 -13.58 5.96 -8.70
CA ALA A 80 -14.55 5.88 -9.80
C ALA A 80 -13.94 5.11 -10.99
N PRO A 81 -14.75 4.54 -11.91
CA PRO A 81 -14.22 3.81 -13.05
C PRO A 81 -13.44 4.73 -14.00
N ALA A 82 -12.26 4.28 -14.43
CA ALA A 82 -11.43 4.95 -15.41
C ALA A 82 -11.93 4.66 -16.83
N VAL A 83 -11.91 5.68 -17.70
CA VAL A 83 -12.10 5.48 -19.14
C VAL A 83 -10.73 5.31 -19.79
N ASN A 84 -10.56 4.21 -20.53
CA ASN A 84 -9.32 3.85 -21.19
C ASN A 84 -8.09 3.86 -20.24
N PRO A 85 -8.08 2.99 -19.20
CA PRO A 85 -6.97 2.92 -18.26
C PRO A 85 -5.70 2.41 -18.96
N GLN A 86 -4.63 3.20 -18.91
CA GLN A 86 -3.40 2.90 -19.64
C GLN A 86 -2.16 3.49 -18.97
N VAL A 87 -1.01 2.89 -19.27
CA VAL A 87 0.31 3.38 -18.89
C VAL A 87 1.09 3.76 -20.14
N ARG A 88 1.64 4.96 -20.14
CA ARG A 88 2.64 5.41 -21.13
C ARG A 88 4.01 5.27 -20.50
N ILE A 89 4.94 4.65 -21.21
CA ILE A 89 6.31 4.45 -20.74
C ILE A 89 7.32 4.87 -21.81
N SER A 90 8.43 5.44 -21.37
CA SER A 90 9.55 5.85 -22.22
C SER A 90 10.86 5.82 -21.44
N GLY A 91 11.99 5.63 -22.14
CA GLY A 91 13.31 5.83 -21.55
C GLY A 91 13.53 7.29 -21.17
N ILE A 92 14.26 7.55 -20.08
CA ILE A 92 14.53 8.92 -19.62
C ILE A 92 15.52 9.66 -20.53
N ASN A 93 16.42 8.93 -21.16
CA ASN A 93 17.34 9.46 -22.16
C ASN A 93 16.58 9.58 -23.48
N HIS A 94 16.42 10.81 -23.96
CA HIS A 94 15.76 11.10 -25.22
C HIS A 94 16.37 10.26 -26.36
N GLY A 95 15.58 9.35 -26.93
CA GLY A 95 15.93 8.58 -28.13
C GLY A 95 16.28 7.10 -27.92
N ASP A 96 16.61 6.66 -26.70
CA ASP A 96 17.07 5.28 -26.49
C ASP A 96 15.94 4.25 -26.50
N HIS A 97 14.72 4.64 -26.12
CA HIS A 97 13.57 3.73 -26.04
C HIS A 97 12.28 4.38 -26.52
N ALA A 98 11.66 3.78 -27.54
CA ALA A 98 10.41 4.25 -28.12
C ALA A 98 9.31 4.30 -27.04
N LYS A 99 8.59 5.42 -27.02
CA LYS A 99 7.40 5.57 -26.19
C LYS A 99 6.36 4.54 -26.62
N HIS A 100 5.86 3.76 -25.67
CA HIS A 100 4.76 2.84 -25.94
C HIS A 100 3.70 2.90 -24.84
N THR A 101 2.49 2.47 -25.19
CA THR A 101 1.32 2.51 -24.33
C THR A 101 0.85 1.09 -24.05
N VAL A 102 0.53 0.80 -22.79
CA VAL A 102 0.01 -0.49 -22.34
C VAL A 102 -1.33 -0.26 -21.66
N HIS A 103 -2.38 -0.91 -22.17
CA HIS A 103 -3.69 -0.87 -21.52
C HIS A 103 -3.70 -1.74 -20.28
N ALA A 104 -4.38 -1.28 -19.23
CA ALA A 104 -4.51 -2.03 -18.00
C ALA A 104 -5.75 -2.93 -18.00
N VAL A 105 -5.64 -4.03 -17.27
CA VAL A 105 -6.77 -4.90 -16.93
C VAL A 105 -7.40 -4.38 -15.64
N GLN A 106 -8.71 -4.18 -15.66
CA GLN A 106 -9.48 -3.76 -14.48
C GLN A 106 -9.90 -4.95 -13.63
N SER A 107 -9.91 -4.76 -12.31
CA SER A 107 -10.62 -5.58 -11.34
C SER A 107 -11.33 -4.68 -10.32
N THR A 108 -12.30 -5.21 -9.58
CA THR A 108 -13.06 -4.44 -8.59
C THR A 108 -13.12 -5.18 -7.27
N TYR A 109 -13.06 -4.42 -6.17
CA TYR A 109 -13.20 -4.93 -4.82
C TYR A 109 -14.20 -4.06 -4.05
N THR A 110 -15.09 -4.67 -3.28
CA THR A 110 -15.96 -3.94 -2.35
C THR A 110 -15.30 -3.93 -0.98
N ASP A 111 -14.97 -2.74 -0.48
CA ASP A 111 -14.41 -2.55 0.84
C ASP A 111 -15.43 -2.98 1.92
N GLY A 112 -15.08 -4.03 2.66
CA GLY A 112 -15.94 -4.58 3.71
C GLY A 112 -16.15 -3.67 4.93
N ILE A 113 -15.40 -2.56 5.05
CA ILE A 113 -15.55 -1.61 6.16
C ILE A 113 -16.61 -0.54 5.84
N ASN A 114 -16.61 0.00 4.62
CA ASN A 114 -17.45 1.14 4.23
C ASN A 114 -18.41 0.85 3.06
N GLY A 115 -18.32 -0.33 2.42
CA GLY A 115 -19.15 -0.73 1.28
C GLY A 115 -18.76 -0.09 -0.06
N GLU A 116 -17.67 0.66 -0.11
CA GLU A 116 -17.21 1.37 -1.31
C GLU A 116 -16.64 0.39 -2.35
N ILE A 117 -16.97 0.59 -3.63
CA ILE A 117 -16.37 -0.19 -4.72
C ILE A 117 -15.08 0.50 -5.14
N VAL A 118 -13.96 -0.19 -4.98
CA VAL A 118 -12.64 0.24 -5.43
C VAL A 118 -12.33 -0.42 -6.76
N PHE A 119 -11.92 0.38 -7.73
CA PHE A 119 -11.46 -0.09 -9.04
C PHE A 119 -9.94 -0.22 -9.00
N ASN A 120 -9.41 -1.37 -9.37
CA ASN A 120 -7.97 -1.65 -9.42
C ASN A 120 -7.57 -1.93 -10.86
N TYR A 121 -6.38 -1.51 -11.26
CA TYR A 121 -5.89 -1.66 -12.62
C TYR A 121 -4.46 -2.19 -12.60
N HIS A 122 -4.16 -3.06 -13.56
CA HIS A 122 -2.82 -3.64 -13.72
C HIS A 122 -2.40 -3.56 -15.18
N ALA A 123 -1.38 -2.76 -15.47
CA ALA A 123 -0.72 -2.69 -16.77
C ALA A 123 0.60 -3.47 -16.71
N ARG A 124 0.67 -4.57 -17.47
CA ARG A 124 1.88 -5.38 -17.56
C ARG A 124 2.79 -4.87 -18.67
N VAL A 125 3.89 -4.23 -18.29
CA VAL A 125 4.93 -3.81 -19.22
C VAL A 125 5.95 -4.94 -19.37
N ARG A 126 6.37 -5.18 -20.61
CA ARG A 126 7.34 -6.20 -21.00
C ARG A 126 8.41 -5.58 -21.90
N ASP A 127 9.42 -6.38 -22.23
CA ASP A 127 10.48 -6.04 -23.17
C ASP A 127 11.28 -4.79 -22.75
N LEU A 128 11.33 -4.52 -21.44
CA LEU A 128 12.20 -3.50 -20.89
C LEU A 128 13.66 -3.91 -21.08
N LYS A 129 14.51 -2.92 -21.25
CA LYS A 129 15.96 -3.10 -21.23
C LYS A 129 16.43 -3.10 -19.79
N ALA A 130 17.27 -4.07 -19.45
CA ALA A 130 17.97 -4.09 -18.18
C ALA A 130 18.85 -2.83 -18.03
N ASP A 131 19.14 -2.44 -16.79
CA ASP A 131 20.00 -1.30 -16.46
C ASP A 131 19.59 0.02 -17.15
N THR A 132 18.28 0.22 -17.30
CA THR A 132 17.70 1.37 -17.98
C THR A 132 16.72 2.10 -17.08
N ILE A 133 16.83 3.43 -17.04
CA ILE A 133 15.89 4.28 -16.31
C ILE A 133 14.69 4.59 -17.22
N TYR A 134 13.51 4.21 -16.75
CA TYR A 134 12.24 4.49 -17.41
C TYR A 134 11.42 5.52 -16.65
N GLN A 135 10.73 6.38 -17.40
CA GLN A 135 9.63 7.20 -16.90
C GLN A 135 8.31 6.52 -17.28
N TYR A 136 7.34 6.57 -16.37
CA TYR A 136 5.98 6.09 -16.62
C TYR A 136 4.93 7.13 -16.23
N GLU A 137 3.78 7.05 -16.88
CA GLU A 137 2.60 7.86 -16.63
C GLU A 137 1.38 6.95 -16.65
N ALA A 138 0.75 6.73 -15.48
CA ALA A 138 -0.56 6.10 -15.40
C ALA A 138 -1.61 7.16 -15.68
N SER A 139 -2.56 6.85 -16.57
CA SER A 139 -3.61 7.77 -16.97
C SER A 139 -4.95 7.07 -17.05
N ALA A 140 -5.97 7.84 -16.71
CA ALA A 140 -7.34 7.59 -17.07
C ALA A 140 -7.80 8.81 -17.87
N THR A 141 -8.48 8.61 -18.99
CA THR A 141 -9.22 9.71 -19.58
C THR A 141 -10.44 9.93 -18.70
N THR A 142 -10.64 11.14 -18.18
CA THR A 142 -11.89 11.51 -17.54
C THR A 142 -12.88 11.95 -18.62
N ARG A 143 -14.16 11.54 -18.52
CA ARG A 143 -15.19 12.27 -19.28
C ARG A 143 -15.33 13.63 -18.61
N GLY A 144 -15.16 14.70 -19.39
CA GLY A 144 -15.54 16.06 -18.99
C GLY A 144 -17.05 16.23 -18.91
#